data_AF-A0A162GG69-F1
#
_entry.id   AF-A0A162GG69-F1
#
_cell.length_a   1.000
_cell.length_b   1.000
_cell.length_c   1.000
_cell.angle_alpha   90.00
_cell.angle_beta   90.00
_cell.angle_gamma   90.00
#
_symmetry.space_group_name_H-M   'P 1'
#
loop_
_entity.id
_entity.type
_entity.pdbx_description
1 polymer ?
#
loop_
_entity_poly.entity_id
_entity_poly.type
_entity_poly.pdbx_seq_one_letter_code
_entity_poly.pdbx_strand_id
1 'polypeptide(L)'
;MRLSSFFAVLLLSVCFSACSGSKDENDKEGTLAPVGDSKPVAAEDLQFFIVSREVFAASCYECHNRAQGMIRGGIGTDVYEEVLENAQRIYQKTIVERAMPMNASLTPRQYSLLKAWLEAGAPMKTELDYSNYDVED
;
A
#
# COMPACT_ATOMS: atom_id res chain seq x y z
N MET A 1 56.33 -19.50 23.80
CA MET A 1 56.43 -18.28 24.62
C MET A 1 55.25 -18.25 25.59
N ARG A 2 55.52 -18.12 26.88
CA ARG A 2 54.52 -17.85 27.93
C ARG A 2 54.09 -16.39 27.84
N LEU A 3 52.84 -16.04 28.16
CA LEU A 3 52.46 -15.48 29.48
C LEU A 3 51.08 -14.79 29.41
N SER A 4 50.18 -15.28 30.26
CA SER A 4 49.21 -14.55 31.10
C SER A 4 48.28 -13.47 30.54
N SER A 5 47.00 -13.86 30.46
CA SER A 5 45.86 -13.38 31.26
C SER A 5 46.06 -12.23 32.27
N PHE A 6 44.97 -11.48 32.46
CA PHE A 6 44.62 -10.52 33.54
C PHE A 6 44.95 -9.04 33.31
N PHE A 7 43.95 -8.27 32.86
CA PHE A 7 43.53 -6.98 33.45
C PHE A 7 42.11 -6.73 32.92
N ALA A 8 41.08 -7.04 33.70
CA ALA A 8 40.48 -6.14 34.68
C ALA A 8 39.20 -5.52 34.14
N VAL A 9 38.11 -6.07 34.66
CA VAL A 9 36.76 -5.50 34.84
C VAL A 9 36.74 -3.97 34.94
N LEU A 10 35.89 -3.34 34.13
CA LEU A 10 35.23 -2.05 34.39
C LEU A 10 33.96 -2.01 33.50
N LEU A 11 32.79 -2.53 33.89
CA LEU A 11 31.82 -1.97 34.85
C LEU A 11 31.60 -0.45 34.71
N LEU A 12 30.70 -0.06 33.81
CA LEU A 12 29.90 1.18 33.89
C LEU A 12 28.63 0.98 33.04
N SER A 13 27.54 0.47 33.63
CA SER A 13 26.51 1.24 34.32
C SER A 13 25.70 2.15 33.38
N VAL A 14 24.55 1.62 32.95
CA VAL A 14 23.21 2.24 32.96
C VAL A 14 23.13 3.74 32.63
N CYS A 15 22.43 4.04 31.53
CA CYS A 15 21.47 5.14 31.47
C CYS A 15 20.18 4.66 30.79
N PHE A 16 19.20 4.28 31.61
CA PHE A 16 17.78 4.33 31.22
C PHE A 16 17.45 5.79 30.90
N SER A 17 17.23 6.14 29.63
CA SER A 17 16.55 7.39 29.29
C SER A 17 15.04 7.14 29.32
N ALA A 18 14.49 7.22 30.53
CA ALA A 18 13.08 7.51 30.73
C ALA A 18 12.86 8.99 30.45
N CYS A 19 12.23 9.33 29.33
CA CYS A 19 11.64 10.65 29.14
C CYS A 19 10.22 10.62 29.75
N SER A 20 10.09 11.15 30.96
CA SER A 20 8.82 11.62 31.51
C SER A 20 8.78 13.14 31.43
N GLY A 21 7.77 13.67 30.74
CA GLY A 21 7.47 15.08 30.56
C GLY A 21 6.72 15.27 29.24
N SER A 22 5.59 15.95 29.12
CA SER A 22 4.91 16.85 30.03
C SER A 22 3.42 16.89 29.65
N LYS A 23 2.59 17.22 30.63
CA LYS A 23 1.18 17.57 30.52
C LYS A 23 1.03 18.80 29.62
N ASP A 24 0.44 18.65 28.44
CA ASP A 24 -0.01 19.76 27.60
C ASP A 24 -1.54 19.82 27.63
N GLU A 25 -2.07 20.67 28.51
CA GLU A 25 -3.40 21.24 28.36
C GLU A 25 -3.27 22.37 27.32
N ASN A 26 -3.70 22.13 26.09
CA ASN A 26 -3.92 23.19 25.11
C ASN A 26 -5.41 23.26 24.78
N ASP A 27 -6.05 24.20 25.46
CA ASP A 27 -7.38 24.70 25.16
C ASP A 27 -7.33 25.62 23.94
N LYS A 28 -8.18 25.26 22.96
CA LYS A 28 -8.91 26.12 22.01
C LYS A 28 -8.25 26.61 20.71
N GLU A 29 -9.03 26.28 19.68
CA GLU A 29 -9.37 27.08 18.50
C GLU A 29 -8.56 26.78 17.23
N GLY A 30 -9.24 26.10 16.30
CA GLY A 30 -8.76 25.88 14.94
C GLY A 30 -8.79 24.42 14.45
N THR A 31 -9.71 23.57 14.93
CA THR A 31 -9.93 22.25 14.31
C THR A 31 -10.61 22.41 12.95
N LEU A 32 -9.81 22.70 11.92
CA LEU A 32 -10.09 22.13 10.61
C LEU A 32 -9.87 20.62 10.77
N ALA A 33 -10.97 19.88 10.92
CA ALA A 33 -10.92 18.43 10.88
C ALA A 33 -10.18 18.00 9.61
N PRO A 34 -9.25 17.03 9.67
CA PRO A 34 -8.86 16.34 8.45
C PRO A 34 -10.10 15.62 7.95
N VAL A 35 -10.72 16.14 6.89
CA VAL A 35 -11.71 15.40 6.11
C VAL A 35 -10.94 14.27 5.45
N GLY A 36 -10.91 13.13 6.13
CA GLY A 36 -10.11 11.98 5.77
C GLY A 36 -10.90 10.72 6.08
N ASP A 37 -11.94 10.47 5.31
CA ASP A 37 -12.58 9.15 5.19
C ASP A 37 -11.61 8.17 4.51
N SER A 38 -10.47 7.89 5.14
CA SER A 38 -9.57 6.84 4.73
C SER A 38 -9.99 5.55 5.43
N LYS A 39 -11.00 4.86 4.89
CA LYS A 39 -11.25 3.45 5.24
C LYS A 39 -9.90 2.73 5.16
N PRO A 40 -9.43 2.04 6.20
CA PRO A 40 -8.22 1.24 6.13
C PRO A 40 -8.31 0.19 5.01
N VAL A 41 -7.18 -0.13 4.39
CA VAL A 41 -7.13 -1.22 3.41
C VAL A 41 -7.15 -2.54 4.18
N ALA A 42 -8.22 -3.30 4.01
CA ALA A 42 -8.37 -4.61 4.62
C ALA A 42 -7.93 -5.72 3.64
N ALA A 43 -7.70 -6.94 4.14
CA ALA A 43 -7.18 -8.03 3.31
C ALA A 43 -8.14 -8.41 2.18
N GLU A 44 -9.44 -8.35 2.45
CA GLU A 44 -10.54 -8.55 1.50
C GLU A 44 -10.58 -7.49 0.39
N ASP A 45 -10.02 -6.30 0.62
CA ASP A 45 -9.93 -5.26 -0.40
C ASP A 45 -8.82 -5.56 -1.44
N LEU A 46 -7.90 -6.51 -1.16
CA LEU A 46 -6.78 -6.87 -2.04
C LEU A 46 -7.20 -7.79 -3.19
N GLN A 47 -8.36 -7.57 -3.79
CA GLN A 47 -8.83 -8.32 -4.96
C GLN A 47 -8.73 -7.46 -6.21
N PHE A 48 -8.40 -8.06 -7.36
CA PHE A 48 -8.27 -7.31 -8.61
C PHE A 48 -9.54 -6.53 -8.95
N PHE A 49 -10.73 -7.10 -8.73
CA PHE A 49 -11.98 -6.39 -8.97
C PHE A 49 -12.10 -5.08 -8.17
N ILE A 50 -11.72 -5.11 -6.88
CA ILE A 50 -11.77 -3.92 -6.01
C ILE A 50 -10.75 -2.88 -6.46
N VAL A 51 -9.51 -3.29 -6.73
CA VAL A 51 -8.43 -2.39 -7.22
C VAL A 51 -8.76 -1.82 -8.59
N SER A 52 -9.30 -2.63 -9.49
CA SER A 52 -9.74 -2.20 -10.82
C SER A 52 -10.81 -1.13 -10.72
N ARG A 53 -11.85 -1.33 -9.90
CA ARG A 53 -12.94 -0.36 -9.71
C ARG A 53 -12.46 0.92 -9.02
N GLU A 54 -11.70 0.81 -7.93
CA GLU A 54 -11.35 1.96 -7.08
C GLU A 54 -10.15 2.74 -7.59
N VAL A 55 -9.22 2.09 -8.30
CA VAL A 55 -7.96 2.70 -8.74
C VAL A 55 -7.89 2.77 -10.26
N PHE A 56 -7.92 1.64 -10.97
CA PHE A 56 -7.62 1.65 -12.41
C PHE A 56 -8.71 2.36 -13.23
N ALA A 57 -9.98 2.05 -12.98
CA ALA A 57 -11.10 2.70 -13.64
C ALA A 57 -11.19 4.20 -13.31
N ALA A 58 -10.90 4.56 -12.05
CA ALA A 58 -11.01 5.94 -11.59
C ALA A 58 -9.83 6.83 -12.00
N SER A 59 -8.65 6.26 -12.24
CA SER A 59 -7.41 7.05 -12.35
C SER A 59 -6.43 6.59 -13.43
N CYS A 60 -6.69 5.49 -14.14
CA CYS A 60 -5.77 4.95 -15.14
C CYS A 60 -6.40 4.76 -16.54
N TYR A 61 -7.70 4.42 -16.60
CA TYR A 61 -8.35 4.00 -17.84
C TYR A 61 -8.44 5.08 -18.93
N GLU A 62 -8.37 6.37 -18.58
CA GLU A 62 -8.30 7.45 -19.58
C GLU A 62 -7.09 7.31 -20.53
N CYS A 63 -6.03 6.64 -20.10
CA CYS A 63 -4.82 6.44 -20.91
C CYS A 63 -4.42 4.97 -21.09
N HIS A 64 -4.94 4.07 -20.24
CA HIS A 64 -4.55 2.67 -20.13
C HIS A 64 -5.76 1.72 -20.10
N ASN A 65 -6.63 1.81 -21.10
CA ASN A 65 -7.78 0.94 -21.32
C ASN A 65 -7.72 0.33 -22.73
N ARG A 66 -7.39 -0.96 -22.79
CA ARG A 66 -7.29 -1.74 -24.02
C ARG A 66 -8.64 -1.90 -24.71
N ALA A 67 -9.70 -2.18 -23.96
CA ALA A 67 -11.04 -2.34 -24.52
C ALA A 67 -11.48 -1.09 -25.32
N GLN A 68 -10.99 0.09 -24.95
CA GLN A 68 -11.24 1.36 -25.64
C GLN A 68 -10.09 1.84 -26.55
N GLY A 69 -9.05 1.03 -26.76
CA GLY A 69 -7.90 1.37 -27.61
C GLY A 69 -6.93 2.40 -27.03
N MET A 70 -7.07 2.76 -25.75
CA MET A 70 -6.21 3.70 -25.04
C MET A 70 -5.06 2.94 -24.37
N ILE A 71 -3.92 2.81 -25.05
CA ILE A 71 -2.78 1.98 -24.57
C ILE A 71 -1.49 2.78 -24.47
N ARG A 72 -1.56 3.99 -23.89
CA ARG A 72 -0.36 4.82 -23.70
C ARG A 72 0.67 4.04 -22.87
N GLY A 73 1.95 4.12 -23.24
CA GLY A 73 2.99 3.33 -22.58
C GLY A 73 2.93 1.82 -22.82
N GLY A 74 2.02 1.33 -23.67
CA GLY A 74 1.95 -0.04 -24.16
C GLY A 74 1.25 -1.04 -23.25
N ILE A 75 0.45 -0.58 -22.28
CA ILE A 75 -0.27 -1.46 -21.33
C ILE A 75 -1.75 -1.05 -21.22
N GLY A 76 -2.63 -2.05 -21.16
CA GLY A 76 -4.02 -1.91 -20.70
C GLY A 76 -4.13 -2.31 -19.24
N THR A 77 -4.61 -1.41 -18.37
CA THR A 77 -4.84 -1.69 -16.94
C THR A 77 -6.21 -2.34 -16.66
N ASP A 78 -7.03 -2.48 -17.70
CA ASP A 78 -8.32 -3.16 -17.72
C ASP A 78 -8.23 -4.67 -17.99
N VAL A 79 -7.04 -5.16 -18.33
CA VAL A 79 -6.75 -6.58 -18.56
C VAL A 79 -5.84 -7.07 -17.44
N TYR A 80 -6.31 -8.04 -16.64
CA TYR A 80 -5.58 -8.51 -15.47
C TYR A 80 -4.19 -9.04 -15.83
N GLU A 81 -4.11 -9.84 -16.90
CA GLU A 81 -2.89 -10.49 -17.35
C GLU A 81 -1.82 -9.45 -17.70
N GLU A 82 -2.19 -8.37 -18.40
CA GLU A 82 -1.27 -7.27 -18.71
C GLU A 82 -0.81 -6.51 -17.46
N VAL A 83 -1.73 -6.29 -16.51
CA VAL A 83 -1.38 -5.67 -15.22
C VAL A 83 -0.39 -6.54 -14.46
N LEU A 84 -0.63 -7.86 -14.40
CA LEU A 84 0.22 -8.81 -13.71
C LEU A 84 1.63 -8.88 -14.34
N GLU A 85 1.71 -9.00 -15.67
CA GLU A 85 2.98 -9.00 -16.41
C GLU A 85 3.76 -7.69 -16.21
N ASN A 86 3.07 -6.58 -15.98
CA ASN A 86 3.67 -5.26 -15.80
C ASN A 86 3.66 -4.77 -14.34
N ALA A 87 3.36 -5.63 -13.36
CA ALA A 87 3.13 -5.23 -11.97
C ALA A 87 4.30 -4.43 -11.38
N GLN A 88 5.54 -4.87 -11.64
CA GLN A 88 6.73 -4.16 -11.18
C GLN A 88 6.88 -2.78 -11.83
N ARG A 89 6.57 -2.66 -13.12
CA ARG A 89 6.62 -1.37 -13.83
C ARG A 89 5.55 -0.41 -13.29
N ILE A 90 4.35 -0.91 -13.01
CA ILE A 90 3.27 -0.15 -12.38
C ILE A 90 3.70 0.31 -10.98
N TYR A 91 4.29 -0.57 -10.18
CA TYR A 91 4.83 -0.23 -8.86
C TYR A 91 5.87 0.88 -8.94
N GLN A 92 6.85 0.76 -9.85
CA GLN A 92 7.89 1.78 -10.01
C GLN A 92 7.30 3.12 -10.43
N LYS A 93 6.42 3.17 -11.44
CA LYS A 93 5.88 4.44 -11.95
C LYS A 93 4.89 5.11 -11.01
N THR A 94 4.04 4.34 -10.33
CA THR A 94 2.93 4.88 -9.54
C THR A 94 3.28 5.04 -8.07
N ILE A 95 4.02 4.09 -7.48
CA ILE A 95 4.30 4.08 -6.04
C ILE A 95 5.64 4.75 -5.74
N VAL A 96 6.70 4.39 -6.47
CA VAL A 96 8.06 4.89 -6.21
C VAL A 96 8.26 6.27 -6.82
N GLU A 97 8.09 6.38 -8.14
CA GLU A 97 8.34 7.63 -8.87
C GLU A 97 7.18 8.62 -8.76
N ARG A 98 5.95 8.13 -8.51
CA ARG A 98 4.71 8.93 -8.52
C ARG A 98 4.53 9.74 -9.81
N ALA A 99 4.99 9.19 -10.93
CA ALA A 99 4.88 9.78 -12.26
C ALA A 99 3.52 9.48 -12.92
N MET A 100 2.72 8.60 -12.31
CA MET A 100 1.37 8.24 -12.74
C MET A 100 0.38 8.43 -11.58
N PRO A 101 -0.84 8.92 -11.84
CA PRO A 101 -1.35 9.36 -13.15
C PRO A 101 -0.67 10.65 -13.65
N MET A 102 -0.62 10.85 -14.97
CA MET A 102 -0.02 12.06 -15.54
C MET A 102 -0.86 13.30 -15.17
N ASN A 103 -0.24 14.33 -14.61
CA ASN A 103 -0.89 15.59 -14.19
C ASN A 103 -1.98 15.44 -13.11
N ALA A 104 -2.05 14.31 -12.41
CA ALA A 104 -2.97 14.08 -11.31
C ALA A 104 -2.29 13.24 -10.21
N SER A 105 -3.00 13.02 -9.11
CA SER A 105 -2.52 12.22 -7.98
C SER A 105 -3.58 11.23 -7.55
N LEU A 106 -3.15 10.06 -7.07
CA LEU A 106 -4.04 9.14 -6.38
C LEU A 106 -4.48 9.74 -5.04
N THR A 107 -5.71 9.45 -4.63
CA THR A 107 -6.13 9.70 -3.24
C THR A 107 -5.31 8.84 -2.27
N PRO A 108 -5.21 9.20 -0.97
CA PRO A 108 -4.49 8.39 0.01
C PRO A 108 -4.95 6.93 0.08
N ARG A 109 -6.27 6.71 -0.06
CA ARG A 109 -6.89 5.38 -0.13
C ARG A 109 -6.47 4.62 -1.38
N GLN A 110 -6.57 5.23 -2.56
CA GLN A 110 -6.17 4.59 -3.83
C GLN A 110 -4.69 4.21 -3.84
N TYR A 111 -3.82 5.13 -3.36
CA TYR A 111 -2.39 4.85 -3.23
C TYR A 111 -2.13 3.65 -2.31
N SER A 112 -2.74 3.66 -1.11
CA SER A 112 -2.53 2.59 -0.13
C SER A 112 -3.06 1.25 -0.63
N LEU A 113 -4.23 1.25 -1.28
CA LEU A 113 -4.84 0.06 -1.85
C LEU A 113 -3.99 -0.52 -2.97
N LEU A 114 -3.59 0.31 -3.94
CA LEU A 114 -2.76 -0.14 -5.06
C LEU A 114 -1.40 -0.67 -4.58
N LYS A 115 -0.77 0.05 -3.65
CA LYS A 115 0.51 -0.35 -3.07
C LYS A 115 0.40 -1.71 -2.38
N ALA A 116 -0.56 -1.86 -1.47
CA ALA A 116 -0.75 -3.10 -0.71
C ALA A 116 -1.08 -4.28 -1.64
N TRP A 117 -1.91 -4.06 -2.67
CA TRP A 117 -2.25 -5.10 -3.64
C TRP A 117 -1.04 -5.54 -4.49
N LEU A 118 -0.22 -4.59 -4.96
CA LEU A 118 1.02 -4.91 -5.68
C LEU A 118 2.04 -5.63 -4.79
N GLU A 119 2.22 -5.19 -3.54
CA GLU A 119 3.11 -5.83 -2.55
C GLU A 119 2.63 -7.24 -2.18
N ALA A 120 1.33 -7.50 -2.21
CA ALA A 120 0.73 -8.82 -2.03
C ALA A 120 0.85 -9.74 -3.28
N GLY A 121 1.53 -9.29 -4.34
CA GLY A 121 1.72 -10.07 -5.57
C GLY A 121 0.59 -9.95 -6.58
N ALA A 122 -0.16 -8.85 -6.54
CA ALA A 122 -1.26 -8.57 -7.47
C ALA A 122 -2.29 -9.73 -7.59
N PRO A 123 -2.82 -10.24 -6.46
CA PRO A 123 -3.73 -11.39 -6.49
C PRO A 123 -5.00 -11.09 -7.30
N MET A 124 -5.40 -12.05 -8.14
CA MET A 124 -6.66 -11.97 -8.89
C MET A 124 -7.87 -12.07 -7.97
N LYS A 125 -7.79 -12.96 -6.96
CA LYS A 125 -8.91 -13.66 -6.28
C LYS A 125 -10.32 -13.12 -6.56
N THR A 126 -10.96 -13.79 -7.51
CA THR A 126 -12.40 -13.80 -7.80
C THR A 126 -13.11 -14.91 -7.03
N GLU A 127 -12.71 -15.13 -5.77
CA GLU A 127 -13.26 -16.21 -4.95
C GLU A 127 -14.65 -15.77 -4.45
N LEU A 128 -15.67 -15.99 -5.28
CA LEU A 128 -16.91 -16.49 -4.72
C LEU A 128 -16.52 -17.79 -4.00
N ASP A 129 -16.48 -17.73 -2.67
CA ASP A 129 -16.50 -18.91 -1.82
C ASP A 129 -17.79 -19.70 -2.14
N TYR A 130 -17.70 -20.51 -3.19
CA TYR A 130 -18.75 -21.45 -3.58
C TYR A 130 -18.66 -22.74 -2.76
N SER A 131 -17.78 -22.79 -1.74
CA SER A 131 -17.64 -23.95 -0.85
C SER A 131 -18.59 -23.92 0.35
N ASN A 132 -19.38 -22.83 0.51
CA ASN A 132 -20.42 -22.70 1.53
C ASN A 132 -21.86 -22.92 1.01
N TYR A 133 -22.05 -23.34 -0.24
CA TYR A 133 -23.33 -23.87 -0.70
C TYR A 133 -23.28 -25.40 -0.62
N ASP A 134 -23.53 -25.93 0.58
CA ASP A 134 -24.04 -27.28 0.73
C ASP A 134 -25.39 -27.35 0.00
N VAL A 135 -25.38 -27.89 -1.21
CA VAL A 135 -26.60 -28.34 -1.87
C VAL A 135 -27.03 -29.60 -1.12
N GLU A 136 -27.87 -29.42 -0.09
CA GLU A 136 -28.64 -30.53 0.43
C GLU A 136 -29.60 -30.99 -0.68
N ASP A 137 -29.39 -32.23 -1.13
CA ASP A 137 -30.19 -32.98 -2.12
C ASP A 137 -31.56 -33.37 -1.56
#